data_AF-A0A7S1V6K3-F1
#
_entry.id   AF-A0A7S1V6K3-F1
#
_cell.length_a   1.000
_cell.length_b   1.000
_cell.length_c   1.000
_cell.angle_alpha   90.00
_cell.angle_beta   90.00
_cell.angle_gamma   90.00
#
_symmetry.space_group_name_H-M   'P 1'
#
loop_
_entity.id
_entity.type
_entity.pdbx_description
1 polymer ?
#
loop_
_entity_poly.entity_id
_entity_poly.type
_entity_poly.pdbx_seq_one_letter_code
_entity_poly.pdbx_strand_id
1 'polypeptide(L)'
;AGGVLSMMGAQAAHADKIDDAAKKLSEASYPFLKEIDWTSDVFAKVPTQNPAAVMKAIDKMIVMGSAMDGAALKAGGEAHHKAIGSMDGSLVTSLADYTAINAAIGHMVASAGQAKTMDVYNSIAKFNLGKDIGPYMMSKVNAADAKAAYVAFLEFKNAVKASM
;
A
#
# COMPACT_ATOMS: atom_id res chain seq x y z
N ALA A 1 42.79 11.18 -6.07
CA ALA A 1 41.73 10.65 -5.19
C ALA A 1 40.76 11.79 -4.88
N GLY A 2 39.46 11.64 -5.13
CA GLY A 2 38.50 12.71 -4.80
C GLY A 2 37.16 12.75 -5.56
N GLY A 3 36.82 11.77 -6.40
CA GLY A 3 35.64 11.85 -7.29
C GLY A 3 34.40 11.04 -6.88
N VAL A 4 34.45 10.21 -5.83
CA VAL A 4 33.40 9.20 -5.59
C VAL A 4 32.48 9.53 -4.40
N LEU A 5 32.83 10.49 -3.54
CA LEU A 5 32.03 10.80 -2.34
C LEU A 5 30.80 11.68 -2.60
N SER A 6 30.75 12.50 -3.66
CA SER A 6 29.61 13.39 -3.91
C SER A 6 28.40 12.73 -4.56
N MET A 7 28.53 11.54 -5.16
CA MET A 7 27.40 10.80 -5.75
C MET A 7 26.60 10.05 -4.69
N MET A 8 27.22 9.59 -3.61
CA MET A 8 26.52 8.91 -2.50
C MET A 8 25.78 9.88 -1.56
N GLY A 9 26.18 11.16 -1.53
CA GLY A 9 25.52 12.20 -0.72
C GLY A 9 24.32 12.87 -1.39
N ALA A 10 24.25 12.88 -2.73
CA ALA A 10 23.13 13.47 -3.47
C ALA A 10 21.89 12.55 -3.49
N GLN A 11 22.08 11.23 -3.43
CA GLN A 11 20.98 10.27 -3.35
C GLN A 11 20.31 10.29 -1.96
N ALA A 12 21.04 10.64 -0.91
CA ALA A 12 20.57 10.66 0.48
C ALA A 12 19.87 11.97 0.88
N ALA A 13 19.81 12.97 0.00
CA ALA A 13 19.33 14.33 0.30
C ALA A 13 18.02 14.72 -0.40
N HIS A 14 17.39 13.80 -1.15
CA HIS A 14 15.93 13.85 -1.23
C HIS A 14 15.43 13.34 0.12
N ALA A 15 15.21 14.24 1.09
CA ALA A 15 14.40 13.92 2.26
C ALA A 15 13.19 13.13 1.75
N ASP A 16 13.04 11.90 2.22
CA ASP A 16 12.17 10.96 1.56
C ASP A 16 10.72 11.45 1.64
N LYS A 17 10.23 11.91 0.48
CA LYS A 17 8.89 12.46 0.36
C LYS A 17 7.81 11.38 0.56
N ILE A 18 8.18 10.11 0.47
CA ILE A 18 7.27 9.00 0.74
C ILE A 18 6.93 8.96 2.22
N ASP A 19 7.90 9.01 3.12
CA ASP A 19 7.67 8.99 4.57
C ASP A 19 6.79 10.17 5.04
N ASP A 20 7.08 11.39 4.58
CA ASP A 20 6.26 12.57 4.89
C ASP A 20 4.82 12.45 4.36
N ALA A 21 4.66 11.91 3.15
CA ALA A 21 3.36 11.68 2.56
C ALA A 21 2.62 10.52 3.24
N ALA A 22 3.33 9.49 3.71
CA ALA A 22 2.78 8.37 4.45
C ALA A 22 2.22 8.83 5.80
N LYS A 23 2.89 9.77 6.47
CA LYS A 23 2.34 10.39 7.69
C LYS A 23 1.00 11.07 7.40
N LYS A 24 0.92 11.91 6.36
CA LYS A 24 -0.33 12.59 5.97
C LYS A 24 -1.44 11.61 5.58
N LEU A 25 -1.09 10.59 4.79
CA LEU A 25 -2.00 9.50 4.46
C LEU A 25 -2.55 8.87 5.74
N SER A 26 -1.65 8.46 6.63
CA SER A 26 -2.01 7.69 7.82
C SER A 26 -2.88 8.50 8.77
N GLU A 27 -2.56 9.76 9.02
CA GLU A 27 -3.39 10.65 9.83
C GLU A 27 -4.81 10.81 9.26
N ALA A 28 -4.93 10.98 7.94
CA ALA A 28 -6.22 11.15 7.27
C ALA A 28 -7.02 9.85 7.11
N SER A 29 -6.36 8.70 6.99
CA SER A 29 -7.02 7.40 6.78
C SER A 29 -7.16 6.54 8.03
N TYR A 30 -6.56 6.91 9.17
CA TYR A 30 -6.69 6.16 10.41
C TYR A 30 -8.13 6.09 10.97
N PRO A 31 -8.97 7.13 10.85
CA PRO A 31 -10.40 7.00 11.18
C PRO A 31 -11.06 5.87 10.37
N PHE A 32 -10.90 5.87 9.05
CA PHE A 32 -11.38 4.80 8.16
C PHE A 32 -10.80 3.43 8.52
N LEU A 33 -9.51 3.33 8.84
CA LEU A 33 -8.85 2.07 9.23
C LEU A 33 -9.53 1.41 10.46
N LYS A 34 -9.95 2.23 11.43
CA LYS A 34 -10.61 1.77 12.67
C LYS A 34 -12.06 1.32 12.45
N GLU A 35 -12.71 1.75 11.37
CA GLU A 35 -14.09 1.37 11.05
C GLU A 35 -14.18 0.02 10.35
N ILE A 36 -13.07 -0.45 9.76
CA ILE A 36 -13.02 -1.75 9.10
C ILE A 36 -13.11 -2.85 10.15
N ASP A 37 -14.09 -3.74 9.99
CA ASP A 37 -14.15 -4.99 10.76
C ASP A 37 -13.11 -6.00 10.24
N TRP A 38 -11.89 -5.91 10.76
CA TRP A 38 -10.78 -6.80 10.41
C TRP A 38 -10.99 -8.26 10.80
N THR A 39 -12.02 -8.58 11.59
CA THR A 39 -12.39 -9.96 11.94
C THR A 39 -13.34 -10.60 10.92
N SER A 40 -13.84 -9.81 9.96
CA SER A 40 -14.81 -10.26 8.98
C SER A 40 -14.25 -11.35 8.05
N ASP A 41 -15.04 -12.41 7.85
CA ASP A 41 -14.71 -13.52 6.95
C ASP A 41 -14.61 -13.09 5.46
N VAL A 42 -15.08 -11.89 5.13
CA VAL A 42 -15.13 -11.40 3.74
C VAL A 42 -13.75 -11.33 3.11
N PHE A 43 -12.70 -11.05 3.90
CA PHE A 43 -11.33 -10.96 3.43
C PHE A 43 -10.69 -12.33 3.14
N ALA A 44 -11.27 -13.42 3.67
CA ALA A 44 -10.87 -14.79 3.38
C ALA A 44 -11.60 -15.39 2.16
N LYS A 45 -12.62 -14.69 1.62
CA LYS A 45 -13.38 -15.17 0.47
C LYS A 45 -12.60 -14.95 -0.82
N VAL A 46 -12.43 -16.03 -1.58
CA VAL A 46 -11.85 -15.96 -2.93
C VAL A 46 -12.82 -15.27 -3.90
N PRO A 47 -12.33 -14.44 -4.84
CA PRO A 47 -13.18 -13.89 -5.89
C PRO A 47 -13.91 -15.03 -6.63
N THR A 48 -15.18 -14.82 -7.00
CA THR A 48 -15.96 -15.75 -7.85
C THR A 48 -15.48 -15.79 -9.31
N GLN A 49 -14.27 -15.30 -9.55
CA GLN A 49 -13.65 -15.15 -10.86
C GLN A 49 -13.08 -16.48 -11.36
N ASN A 50 -12.87 -16.57 -12.67
CA ASN A 50 -12.22 -17.72 -13.27
C ASN A 50 -10.82 -17.96 -12.65
N PRO A 51 -10.49 -19.16 -12.14
CA PRO A 51 -9.20 -19.45 -11.51
C PRO A 51 -7.99 -19.14 -12.40
N ALA A 52 -8.06 -19.38 -13.71
CA ALA A 52 -6.99 -19.06 -14.65
C ALA A 52 -6.81 -17.53 -14.82
N ALA A 53 -7.89 -16.76 -14.71
CA ALA A 53 -7.81 -15.29 -14.71
C ALA A 53 -7.22 -14.76 -13.41
N VAL A 54 -7.56 -15.36 -12.26
CA VAL A 54 -6.95 -15.07 -10.95
C VAL A 54 -5.45 -15.36 -10.98
N MET A 55 -5.04 -16.51 -11.52
CA MET A 55 -3.62 -16.87 -11.64
C MET A 55 -2.83 -15.84 -12.47
N LYS A 56 -3.42 -15.31 -13.55
CA LYS A 56 -2.79 -14.25 -14.35
C LYS A 56 -2.63 -12.94 -13.58
N ALA A 57 -3.53 -12.61 -12.66
CA ALA A 57 -3.38 -11.44 -11.81
C ALA A 57 -2.29 -11.66 -10.74
N ILE A 58 -2.22 -12.86 -10.16
CA ILE A 58 -1.16 -13.26 -9.22
C ILE A 58 0.22 -13.23 -9.91
N ASP A 59 0.31 -13.71 -11.16
CA ASP A 59 1.54 -13.62 -11.97
C ASP A 59 2.06 -12.18 -12.06
N LYS A 60 1.17 -11.19 -12.27
CA LYS A 60 1.56 -9.77 -12.26
C LYS A 60 2.07 -9.30 -10.90
N MET A 61 1.49 -9.78 -9.80
CA MET A 61 1.97 -9.48 -8.45
C MET A 61 3.37 -10.08 -8.21
N ILE A 62 3.62 -11.31 -8.67
CA ILE A 62 4.94 -11.97 -8.58
C ILE A 62 5.98 -11.21 -9.41
N VAL A 63 5.63 -10.83 -10.64
CA VAL A 63 6.51 -10.02 -11.52
C VAL A 63 6.81 -8.66 -10.89
N MET A 64 5.84 -8.01 -10.26
CA MET A 64 6.08 -6.75 -9.53
C MET A 64 6.98 -6.99 -8.31
N GLY A 65 6.68 -7.98 -7.47
CA GLY A 65 7.43 -8.28 -6.25
C GLY A 65 8.89 -8.67 -6.51
N SER A 66 9.14 -9.50 -7.53
CA SER A 66 10.51 -9.86 -7.95
C SER A 66 11.36 -8.69 -8.46
N ALA A 67 10.72 -7.57 -8.81
CA ALA A 67 11.40 -6.37 -9.28
C ALA A 67 11.52 -5.28 -8.19
N MET A 68 10.92 -5.48 -7.01
CA MET A 68 11.08 -4.56 -5.89
C MET A 68 12.50 -4.64 -5.31
N ASP A 69 12.96 -3.55 -4.72
CA ASP A 69 14.21 -3.54 -3.96
C ASP A 69 14.11 -4.50 -2.74
N GLY A 70 15.16 -5.30 -2.54
CA GLY A 70 15.17 -6.32 -1.49
C GLY A 70 15.19 -5.75 -0.08
N ALA A 71 15.81 -4.59 0.13
CA ALA A 71 15.80 -3.92 1.42
C ALA A 71 14.42 -3.30 1.71
N ALA A 72 13.77 -2.73 0.69
CA ALA A 72 12.38 -2.26 0.80
C ALA A 72 11.41 -3.40 1.14
N LEU A 73 11.55 -4.57 0.51
CA LEU A 73 10.76 -5.76 0.84
C LEU A 73 10.97 -6.23 2.29
N LYS A 74 12.23 -6.28 2.75
CA LYS A 74 12.57 -6.63 4.13
C LYS A 74 11.94 -5.64 5.12
N ALA A 75 12.08 -4.34 4.86
CA ALA A 75 11.49 -3.28 5.69
C ALA A 75 9.96 -3.40 5.75
N GLY A 76 9.30 -3.68 4.61
CA GLY A 76 7.86 -3.94 4.55
C GLY A 76 7.44 -5.12 5.41
N GLY A 77 8.16 -6.24 5.34
CA GLY A 77 7.90 -7.42 6.17
C GLY A 77 8.07 -7.14 7.68
N GLU A 78 9.14 -6.45 8.06
CA GLU A 78 9.40 -6.06 9.45
C GLU A 78 8.36 -5.07 9.99
N ALA A 79 7.92 -4.10 9.17
CA ALA A 79 6.88 -3.14 9.54
C ALA A 79 5.54 -3.83 9.83
N HIS A 80 5.11 -4.78 8.97
CA HIS A 80 3.90 -5.55 9.21
C HIS A 80 4.02 -6.46 10.45
N HIS A 81 5.18 -7.11 10.64
CA HIS A 81 5.43 -7.91 11.84
C HIS A 81 5.28 -7.08 13.12
N LYS A 82 5.86 -5.87 13.15
CA LYS A 82 5.73 -4.95 14.29
C LYS A 82 4.28 -4.51 14.51
N ALA A 83 3.57 -4.16 13.44
CA ALA A 83 2.18 -3.72 13.50
C ALA A 83 1.24 -4.76 14.11
N ILE A 84 1.42 -6.05 13.76
CA ILE A 84 0.69 -7.18 14.37
C ILE A 84 0.88 -7.17 15.90
N GLY A 85 2.08 -6.86 16.38
CA GLY A 85 2.37 -6.78 17.82
C GLY A 85 1.71 -5.59 18.55
N SER A 86 1.16 -4.62 17.82
CA SER A 86 0.53 -3.42 18.39
C SER A 86 -0.99 -3.36 18.23
N MET A 87 -1.61 -4.43 17.70
CA MET A 87 -3.04 -4.46 17.45
C MET A 87 -3.86 -4.36 18.74
N ASP A 88 -4.96 -3.61 18.67
CA ASP A 88 -5.98 -3.58 19.71
C ASP A 88 -6.95 -4.78 19.62
N GLY A 89 -7.97 -4.77 20.48
CA GLY A 89 -9.00 -5.82 20.50
C GLY A 89 -9.86 -5.94 19.23
N SER A 90 -9.80 -4.94 18.34
CA SER A 90 -10.48 -4.96 17.03
C SER A 90 -9.52 -5.29 15.88
N LEU A 91 -8.31 -5.76 16.20
CA LEU A 91 -7.23 -6.04 15.27
C LEU A 91 -6.71 -4.81 14.51
N VAL A 92 -6.86 -3.61 15.08
CA VAL A 92 -6.35 -2.37 14.49
C VAL A 92 -4.98 -2.05 15.11
N THR A 93 -3.95 -1.93 14.28
CA THR A 93 -2.59 -1.53 14.69
C THR A 93 -2.55 -0.06 15.14
N SER A 94 -1.52 0.32 15.90
CA SER A 94 -1.30 1.73 16.28
C SER A 94 -1.09 2.66 15.06
N LEU A 95 -1.41 3.95 15.20
CA LEU A 95 -1.18 4.96 14.15
C LEU A 95 0.31 5.03 13.71
N ALA A 96 1.22 4.89 14.66
CA ALA A 96 2.66 4.90 14.37
C ALA A 96 3.06 3.71 13.48
N ASP A 97 2.54 2.52 13.79
CA ASP A 97 2.85 1.32 13.01
C ASP A 97 2.10 1.27 11.67
N TYR A 98 0.89 1.83 11.61
CA TYR A 98 0.20 2.04 10.34
C TYR A 98 0.98 3.00 9.43
N THR A 99 1.57 4.06 10.00
CA THR A 99 2.42 5.00 9.27
C THR A 99 3.67 4.31 8.72
N ALA A 100 4.33 3.49 9.53
CA ALA A 100 5.48 2.71 9.10
C ALA A 100 5.12 1.72 7.96
N ILE A 101 3.95 1.07 8.02
CA ILE A 101 3.44 0.22 6.93
C ILE A 101 3.26 1.03 5.64
N ASN A 102 2.55 2.16 5.70
CA ASN A 102 2.29 2.97 4.52
C ASN A 102 3.57 3.50 3.86
N ALA A 103 4.53 3.95 4.68
CA ALA A 103 5.86 4.36 4.23
C ALA A 103 6.58 3.22 3.50
N ALA A 104 6.68 2.05 4.15
CA ALA A 104 7.36 0.89 3.58
C ALA A 104 6.71 0.41 2.27
N ILE A 105 5.37 0.39 2.19
CA ILE A 105 4.64 0.07 0.95
C ILE A 105 4.94 1.10 -0.14
N GLY A 106 5.01 2.38 0.20
CA GLY A 106 5.40 3.43 -0.74
C GLY A 106 6.77 3.17 -1.36
N HIS A 107 7.77 2.84 -0.55
CA HIS A 107 9.12 2.48 -1.01
C HIS A 107 9.13 1.23 -1.88
N MET A 108 8.40 0.19 -1.48
CA MET A 108 8.24 -1.03 -2.28
C MET A 108 7.66 -0.72 -3.67
N VAL A 109 6.58 0.07 -3.73
CA VAL A 109 5.93 0.45 -4.99
C VAL A 109 6.83 1.33 -5.85
N ALA A 110 7.51 2.31 -5.24
CA ALA A 110 8.47 3.17 -5.94
C ALA A 110 9.58 2.34 -6.60
N SER A 111 10.17 1.40 -5.86
CA SER A 111 11.27 0.56 -6.35
C SER A 111 10.93 -0.34 -7.54
N ALA A 112 9.66 -0.80 -7.66
CA ALA A 112 9.24 -1.66 -8.77
C ALA A 112 8.96 -0.89 -10.07
N GLY A 113 8.61 0.40 -9.95
CA GLY A 113 8.27 1.31 -11.04
C GLY A 113 6.83 1.20 -11.56
N GLN A 114 6.36 2.30 -12.20
CA GLN A 114 4.97 2.49 -12.60
C GLN A 114 4.39 1.37 -13.47
N ALA A 115 5.15 0.88 -14.46
CA ALA A 115 4.64 -0.08 -15.44
C ALA A 115 4.14 -1.37 -14.76
N LYS A 116 4.91 -1.90 -13.80
CA LYS A 116 4.55 -3.12 -13.07
C LYS A 116 3.39 -2.89 -12.11
N THR A 117 3.36 -1.73 -11.44
CA THR A 117 2.22 -1.32 -10.60
C THR A 117 0.92 -1.27 -11.41
N MET A 118 0.96 -0.69 -12.61
CA MET A 118 -0.21 -0.60 -13.48
C MET A 118 -0.62 -1.96 -14.07
N ASP A 119 0.33 -2.85 -14.38
CA ASP A 119 0.02 -4.22 -14.79
C ASP A 119 -0.78 -4.97 -13.72
N VAL A 120 -0.38 -4.86 -12.44
CA VAL A 120 -1.13 -5.41 -11.31
C VAL A 120 -2.52 -4.78 -11.24
N TYR A 121 -2.62 -3.45 -11.17
CA TYR A 121 -3.90 -2.75 -11.08
C TYR A 121 -4.86 -3.13 -12.22
N ASN A 122 -4.38 -3.09 -13.47
CA ASN A 122 -5.18 -3.40 -14.65
C ASN A 122 -5.61 -4.86 -14.70
N SER A 123 -4.81 -5.79 -14.18
CA SER A 123 -5.18 -7.21 -14.10
C SER A 123 -6.36 -7.46 -13.16
N ILE A 124 -6.39 -6.77 -12.01
CA ILE A 124 -7.47 -6.86 -11.03
C ILE A 124 -8.71 -6.08 -11.47
N ALA A 125 -8.53 -4.90 -12.09
CA ALA A 125 -9.63 -4.06 -12.57
C ALA A 125 -10.53 -4.79 -13.59
N LYS A 126 -9.96 -5.73 -14.36
CA LYS A 126 -10.72 -6.60 -15.30
C LYS A 126 -11.79 -7.45 -14.64
N PHE A 127 -11.68 -7.72 -13.34
CA PHE A 127 -12.72 -8.44 -12.60
C PHE A 127 -13.96 -7.57 -12.32
N ASN A 128 -13.91 -6.26 -12.63
CA ASN A 128 -15.03 -5.33 -12.51
C ASN A 128 -15.68 -5.35 -11.11
N LEU A 129 -14.85 -5.46 -10.07
CA LEU A 129 -15.28 -5.57 -8.67
C LEU A 129 -16.03 -4.33 -8.16
N GLY A 130 -15.92 -3.19 -8.85
CA GLY A 130 -16.50 -1.93 -8.44
C GLY A 130 -18.03 -1.86 -8.47
N LYS A 131 -18.72 -2.82 -9.09
CA LYS A 131 -20.20 -2.85 -9.11
C LYS A 131 -20.80 -3.57 -7.89
N ASP A 132 -20.09 -4.54 -7.34
CA ASP A 132 -20.61 -5.40 -6.27
C ASP A 132 -19.81 -5.22 -4.97
N ILE A 133 -18.48 -5.33 -5.03
CA ILE A 133 -17.62 -5.25 -3.84
C ILE A 133 -17.48 -3.82 -3.33
N GLY A 134 -17.32 -2.85 -4.23
CA GLY A 134 -17.12 -1.44 -3.87
C GLY A 134 -18.25 -0.88 -2.99
N PRO A 135 -19.52 -0.93 -3.43
CA PRO A 135 -20.66 -0.49 -2.63
C PRO A 135 -20.83 -1.28 -1.34
N TYR A 136 -20.60 -2.60 -1.37
CA TYR A 136 -20.66 -3.43 -0.18
C TYR A 136 -19.64 -2.98 0.88
N MET A 137 -18.36 -2.80 0.50
CA MET A 137 -17.32 -2.35 1.44
C MET A 137 -17.60 -0.94 1.96
N MET A 138 -18.04 -0.02 1.09
CA MET A 138 -18.43 1.33 1.50
C MET A 138 -19.62 1.34 2.48
N SER A 139 -20.52 0.36 2.42
CA SER A 139 -21.65 0.25 3.36
C SER A 139 -21.26 -0.16 4.79
N LYS A 140 -20.00 -0.59 5.00
CA LYS A 140 -19.48 -1.06 6.29
C LYS A 140 -18.72 0.01 7.07
N VAL A 141 -18.54 1.18 6.48
CA VAL A 141 -17.71 2.28 7.01
C VAL A 141 -18.42 3.61 6.86
N ASN A 142 -17.88 4.67 7.46
CA ASN A 142 -18.32 6.02 7.22
C ASN A 142 -17.85 6.50 5.84
N ALA A 143 -18.78 6.95 5.01
CA ALA A 143 -18.48 7.39 3.65
C ALA A 143 -17.58 8.64 3.59
N ALA A 144 -17.65 9.53 4.58
CA ALA A 144 -16.81 10.72 4.64
C ALA A 144 -15.36 10.36 4.96
N ASP A 145 -15.15 9.47 5.92
CA ASP A 145 -13.81 9.02 6.33
C ASP A 145 -13.16 8.18 5.23
N ALA A 146 -13.91 7.28 4.58
CA ALA A 146 -13.43 6.54 3.42
C ALA A 146 -13.04 7.46 2.25
N LYS A 147 -13.82 8.53 2.01
CA LYS A 147 -13.49 9.54 0.99
C LYS A 147 -12.24 10.33 1.36
N ALA A 148 -12.10 10.73 2.63
CA ALA A 148 -10.91 11.43 3.11
C ALA A 148 -9.64 10.55 2.96
N ALA A 149 -9.73 9.27 3.34
CA ALA A 149 -8.67 8.29 3.13
C ALA A 149 -8.29 8.17 1.65
N TYR A 150 -9.27 8.10 0.74
CA TYR A 150 -9.00 8.00 -0.70
C TYR A 150 -8.36 9.27 -1.28
N VAL A 151 -8.81 10.47 -0.85
CA VAL A 151 -8.19 11.73 -1.26
C VAL A 151 -6.73 11.78 -0.81
N ALA A 152 -6.45 11.43 0.45
CA ALA A 152 -5.08 11.38 0.96
C ALA A 152 -4.23 10.32 0.23
N PHE A 153 -4.81 9.18 -0.16
CA PHE A 153 -4.15 8.18 -1.00
C PHE A 153 -3.78 8.75 -2.39
N LEU A 154 -4.66 9.54 -3.01
CA LEU A 154 -4.36 10.20 -4.29
C LEU A 154 -3.22 11.21 -4.20
N GLU A 155 -3.01 11.83 -3.03
CA GLU A 155 -1.85 12.70 -2.78
C GLU A 155 -0.59 11.87 -2.52
N PHE A 156 -0.68 10.84 -1.67
CA PHE A 156 0.42 9.92 -1.34
C PHE A 156 1.02 9.28 -2.60
N LYS A 157 0.17 8.76 -3.49
CA LYS A 157 0.64 8.14 -4.74
C LYS A 157 1.38 9.11 -5.68
N ASN A 158 1.19 10.43 -5.54
CA ASN A 158 2.00 11.40 -6.28
C ASN A 158 3.44 11.47 -5.76
N ALA A 159 3.62 11.40 -4.44
CA ALA A 159 4.96 11.34 -3.84
C ALA A 159 5.67 10.04 -4.22
N VAL A 160 4.98 8.90 -4.13
CA VAL A 160 5.51 7.59 -4.56
C VAL A 160 5.92 7.64 -6.03
N LYS A 161 5.06 8.16 -6.92
CA LYS A 161 5.36 8.29 -8.36
C LYS A 161 6.58 9.18 -8.64
N ALA A 162 6.79 10.23 -7.86
CA ALA A 162 7.94 11.12 -8.03
C ALA A 162 9.27 10.47 -7.59
N SER A 163 9.21 9.36 -6.85
CA SER A 163 10.37 8.59 -6.37
C SER A 163 10.60 7.28 -7.14
N MET A 164 9.83 7.02 -8.20
CA MET A 164 9.96 5.85 -9.09
C MET A 164 11.10 5.99 -10.11
#